data_AF-A0A534FN74-F1
#
_entry.id   AF-A0A534FN74-F1
#
_cell.length_a   1.000
_cell.length_b   1.000
_cell.length_c   1.000
_cell.angle_alpha   90.00
_cell.angle_beta   90.00
_cell.angle_gamma   90.00
#
_symmetry.space_group_name_H-M   'P 1'
#
loop_
_entity.id
_entity.type
_entity.pdbx_description
1 polymer ?
#
loop_
_entity_poly.entity_id
_entity_poly.type
_entity_poly.pdbx_seq_one_letter_code
_entity_poly.pdbx_strand_id
1 'polypeptide(L)' 'MKILTALTASCLVAGGAVVAAEPPAAPSATPVKHTSLAVCNKQADAKKLTGPGRARFVKACRGGRS' A
#
# COMPACT_ATOMS: atom_id res chain seq x y z
N MET A 1 13.64 4.57 -7.63
CA MET A 1 14.46 5.17 -8.71
C MET A 1 14.32 4.31 -9.95
N LYS A 2 13.44 4.73 -10.86
CA LYS A 2 13.33 4.26 -12.25
C LYS A 2 12.52 5.32 -13.00
N ILE A 3 13.11 6.50 -13.07
CA ILE A 3 12.59 7.69 -13.75
C ILE A 3 13.14 7.67 -15.18
N LEU A 4 12.37 7.10 -16.11
CA LEU A 4 12.51 7.32 -17.55
C LEU A 4 11.13 7.04 -18.13
N THR A 5 10.37 8.08 -18.48
CA THR A 5 10.20 8.52 -19.88
C THR A 5 9.58 9.92 -19.84
N ALA A 6 10.35 10.88 -20.33
CA ALA A 6 9.90 12.22 -20.61
C ALA A 6 8.92 12.25 -21.79
N LEU A 7 8.30 13.41 -21.97
CA LEU A 7 7.67 13.86 -23.21
C LEU A 7 6.27 13.29 -23.49
N THR A 8 5.24 14.12 -23.28
CA THR A 8 4.59 14.85 -24.40
C THR A 8 3.50 15.74 -23.81
N ALA A 9 3.84 17.02 -23.69
CA ALA A 9 2.84 18.06 -23.72
C ALA A 9 2.13 17.98 -25.09
N SER A 10 0.84 17.74 -25.08
CA SER A 10 -0.03 17.97 -26.24
C SER A 10 -1.30 18.62 -25.72
N CYS A 11 -1.33 19.95 -25.80
CA CYS A 11 -2.58 20.71 -25.85
C CYS A 11 -3.33 20.28 -27.12
N LEU A 12 -4.65 20.12 -26.99
CA LEU A 12 -5.75 20.16 -27.99
C LEU A 12 -6.83 19.20 -27.43
N VAL A 13 -8.10 19.51 -27.25
CA VAL A 13 -8.97 20.44 -27.97
C VAL A 13 -10.18 20.77 -27.08
N ALA A 14 -10.73 21.98 -27.19
CA ALA A 14 -12.02 22.34 -26.63
C ALA A 14 -13.15 21.76 -27.50
N GLY A 15 -14.18 21.17 -26.89
CA GLY A 15 -15.41 20.81 -27.60
C GLY A 15 -16.25 19.68 -26.98
N GLY A 16 -17.18 20.06 -26.09
CA GLY A 16 -18.49 19.45 -25.82
C GLY A 16 -18.72 17.94 -26.00
N ALA A 17 -18.79 17.23 -24.87
CA ALA A 17 -19.89 16.31 -24.52
C ALA A 17 -19.76 16.00 -23.03
N VAL A 18 -20.78 16.36 -22.25
CA VAL A 18 -20.90 15.98 -20.84
C VAL A 18 -21.16 14.48 -20.75
N VAL A 19 -20.10 13.67 -20.88
CA VAL A 19 -20.06 12.35 -20.27
C VAL A 19 -19.46 12.56 -18.90
N ALA A 20 -20.25 12.25 -17.87
CA ALA A 20 -19.76 12.12 -16.51
C ALA A 20 -18.69 11.02 -16.52
N ALA A 21 -17.43 11.43 -16.68
CA ALA A 21 -16.28 10.60 -16.40
C ALA A 21 -16.30 10.34 -14.90
N GLU A 22 -16.84 9.19 -14.51
CA GLU A 22 -16.70 8.68 -13.17
C GLU A 22 -15.19 8.65 -12.86
N PRO A 23 -14.71 9.43 -11.86
CA PRO A 23 -13.30 9.44 -11.54
C PRO A 23 -12.87 8.00 -11.24
N PRO A 24 -11.72 7.53 -11.75
CA PRO A 24 -11.22 6.21 -11.36
C PRO A 24 -11.20 6.18 -9.85
N ALA A 25 -11.91 5.21 -9.27
CA ALA A 25 -12.06 5.06 -7.84
C ALA A 25 -10.68 5.20 -7.21
N ALA A 26 -10.44 6.37 -6.61
CA ALA A 26 -9.21 6.63 -5.90
C ALA A 26 -9.08 5.49 -4.88
N PRO A 27 -7.90 4.84 -4.74
CA PRO A 27 -7.72 3.83 -3.73
C PRO A 27 -8.13 4.47 -2.41
N SER A 28 -9.29 4.04 -1.91
CA SER A 28 -9.80 4.54 -0.65
C SER A 28 -8.72 4.16 0.34
N ALA A 29 -8.00 5.17 0.83
CA ALA A 29 -7.01 5.00 1.86
C ALA A 29 -7.76 4.66 3.14
N THR A 30 -8.35 3.46 3.19
CA THR A 30 -8.84 2.87 4.42
C THR A 30 -7.63 2.90 5.35
N PRO A 31 -7.72 3.57 6.49
CA PRO A 31 -6.59 3.66 7.41
C PRO A 31 -6.22 2.23 7.79
N VAL A 32 -5.10 1.76 7.25
CA VAL A 32 -4.54 0.45 7.59
C VAL A 32 -4.13 0.57 9.04
N LYS A 33 -4.91 -0.02 9.94
CA LYS A 33 -4.56 -0.06 11.35
C LYS A 33 -3.33 -0.98 11.48
N HIS A 34 -2.18 -0.38 11.67
CA HIS A 34 -0.95 -1.12 11.91
C HIS A 34 -1.01 -1.77 13.30
N THR A 35 -0.87 -3.09 13.35
CA THR A 35 -0.73 -3.82 14.62
C THR A 35 0.53 -3.35 15.35
N SER A 36 0.43 -3.14 16.66
CA SER A 36 1.57 -2.69 17.46
C SER A 36 2.68 -3.75 17.45
N LEU A 37 3.93 -3.28 17.50
CA LEU A 37 5.10 -4.15 17.53
C LEU A 37 5.04 -5.11 18.74
N ALA A 38 4.55 -4.64 19.88
CA ALA A 38 4.38 -5.45 21.09
C ALA A 38 3.46 -6.66 20.86
N VAL A 39 2.34 -6.46 20.14
CA VAL A 39 1.43 -7.55 19.77
C VAL A 39 2.11 -8.52 18.81
N CYS A 40 2.78 -8.01 17.77
CA CYS A 40 3.49 -8.85 16.81
C CYS A 40 4.62 -9.68 17.46
N ASN A 41 5.36 -9.11 18.41
CA ASN A 41 6.37 -9.85 19.17
C ASN A 41 5.74 -10.94 20.03
N LYS A 42 4.66 -10.63 20.77
CA LYS A 42 3.95 -11.64 21.57
C LYS A 42 3.44 -12.81 20.71
N GLN A 43 2.90 -12.52 19.52
CA GLN A 43 2.48 -13.57 18.59
C GLN A 43 3.66 -14.37 18.04
N ALA A 44 4.80 -13.71 17.77
CA ALA A 44 6.01 -14.41 17.34
C ALA A 44 6.55 -15.33 18.44
N ASP A 45 6.56 -14.87 19.69
CA ASP A 45 7.00 -15.64 20.86
C ASP A 45 6.04 -16.81 21.13
N ALA A 46 4.73 -16.60 21.01
CA ALA A 46 3.72 -17.67 21.10
C ALA A 46 3.88 -18.73 20.01
N LYS A 47 4.29 -18.32 18.80
CA LYS A 47 4.65 -19.21 17.69
C LYS A 47 6.08 -19.77 17.80
N LYS A 48 6.81 -19.44 18.87
CA LYS A 48 8.23 -19.78 19.09
C LYS A 48 9.11 -19.48 17.88
N LEU A 49 8.78 -18.43 17.13
CA LEU A 49 9.57 -17.99 16.00
C LEU A 49 10.86 -17.37 16.50
N THR A 50 11.97 -17.82 15.95
CA THR A 50 13.30 -17.31 16.26
C THR A 50 14.03 -16.91 14.98
N GLY A 51 15.09 -16.11 15.15
CA GLY A 51 15.98 -15.71 14.07
C GLY A 51 15.26 -15.09 12.86
N PRO A 52 15.60 -15.49 11.63
CA PRO A 52 15.01 -14.92 10.41
C PRO A 52 13.48 -15.11 10.32
N GLY A 53 12.95 -16.19 10.86
CA GLY A 53 11.50 -16.48 10.85
C GLY A 53 10.71 -15.45 11.66
N ARG A 54 11.22 -15.06 12.83
CA ARG A 54 10.64 -14.00 13.67
C ARG A 54 10.62 -12.66 12.96
N ALA A 55 11.75 -12.27 12.37
CA ALA A 55 11.88 -10.98 11.70
C ALA A 55 10.89 -10.83 10.52
N ARG A 56 10.70 -11.91 9.75
CA ARG A 56 9.73 -11.95 8.65
C ARG A 56 8.29 -11.85 9.16
N PHE A 57 7.95 -12.60 10.21
CA PHE A 57 6.62 -12.56 10.80
C PHE A 57 6.27 -11.19 11.40
N VAL A 58 7.17 -10.59 12.19
CA VAL A 58 6.92 -9.27 12.80
C VAL A 58 6.74 -8.20 11.72
N LYS A 59 7.50 -8.27 10.62
CA LYS A 59 7.35 -7.36 9.46
C LYS A 59 6.00 -7.54 8.76
N ALA A 60 5.55 -8.78 8.58
CA ALA A 60 4.25 -9.09 7.97
C ALA A 60 3.09 -8.61 8.86
N CYS A 61 3.13 -8.95 10.16
CA CYS A 61 2.15 -8.56 11.17
C CYS A 61 1.96 -7.03 11.25
N ARG A 62 3.05 -6.24 11.25
CA ARG A 62 2.95 -4.77 11.23
C ARG A 62 2.38 -4.22 9.92
N GLY A 63 2.53 -4.95 8.82
CA GLY A 63 2.00 -4.59 7.51
C GLY A 63 0.53 -4.96 7.31
N GLY A 64 -0.17 -5.41 8.36
CA GLY A 64 -1.56 -5.89 8.26
C GLY A 64 -1.69 -7.24 7.53
N ARG A 65 -0.58 -7.97 7.38
CA ARG A 65 -0.51 -9.32 6.82
C ARG A 65 -0.15 -10.26 7.96
N SER A 66 -1.10 -10.50 8.87
CA SER A 66 -0.92 -11.36 10.05
C SER A 66 -1.15 -12.82 9.73
#